data_AF-A0A554KT05-F1
#
_entry.id   AF-A0A554KT05-F1
#
_cell.length_a   1.000
_cell.length_b   1.000
_cell.length_c   1.000
_cell.angle_alpha   90.00
_cell.angle_beta   90.00
_cell.angle_gamma   90.00
#
_symmetry.space_group_name_H-M   'P 1'
#
loop_
_entity.id
_entity.type
_entity.pdbx_description
1 polymer ?
#
loop_
_entity_poly.entity_id
_entity_poly.type
_entity_poly.pdbx_seq_one_letter_code
_entity_poly.pdbx_strand_id
1 'polypeptide(L)'
;MDQELLKSLENFRPLKIYKIGSVIFRIYKAKNLYQPSWNNAVLKKITKLARQSYLRYGRVPLIDEYDKNAAIFLCRSSFGKLEEWLCLRFVPGNTDTHLLEDLNQYVYNGKTIVNIIKNKLVFRDNDLQTKLVAISRLCGIAPKNSAMKHTAQAFALINKEFFSETHFSYFLGVFRPEVLKKILRFSSRFSLSFPDAYKTLKCRPEQVYLDRSWSAYHFPGYFLNASQLLKSLQKLIEEKKLNIVFIKKYAKNYNPEIKKTANYMEILNMIYGINAVLLWKGKIPGSKITGEELRALLDRSVADGSKLKIISAANWKKQLKRIKIKQVV
;
A
#
# COMPACT_ATOMS: atom_id res chain seq x y z
N MET A 1 -5.78 12.81 17.50
CA MET A 1 -4.70 12.00 18.11
C MET A 1 -4.66 12.36 19.59
N ASP A 2 -4.20 11.43 20.43
CA ASP A 2 -4.03 11.68 21.87
C ASP A 2 -3.14 12.91 22.10
N GLN A 3 -3.59 13.82 22.98
CA GLN A 3 -2.88 15.06 23.30
C GLN A 3 -1.56 14.79 24.02
N GLU A 4 -1.47 13.73 24.83
CA GLU A 4 -0.23 13.36 25.52
C GLU A 4 0.85 12.89 24.54
N LEU A 5 0.43 12.12 23.52
CA LEU A 5 1.33 11.67 22.45
C LEU A 5 1.85 12.85 21.62
N LEU A 6 1.02 13.87 21.40
CA LEU A 6 1.40 15.11 20.70
C LEU A 6 2.38 15.96 21.53
N LYS A 7 2.15 16.14 22.82
CA LYS A 7 3.08 16.83 23.73
C LYS A 7 4.44 16.12 23.77
N SER A 8 4.42 14.79 23.83
CA SER A 8 5.65 13.98 23.82
C SER A 8 6.46 14.13 22.52
N LEU A 9 5.81 14.52 21.42
CA LEU A 9 6.47 14.77 20.13
C LEU A 9 7.10 16.18 20.06
N GLU A 10 6.67 17.14 20.88
CA GLU A 10 7.22 18.51 20.87
C GLU A 10 8.71 18.53 21.24
N ASN A 11 9.16 17.53 22.01
CA ASN A 11 10.55 17.31 22.35
C ASN A 11 11.40 16.72 21.21
N PHE A 12 10.79 16.38 20.08
CA PHE A 12 11.47 15.74 18.96
C PHE A 12 11.49 16.64 17.72
N ARG A 13 12.69 17.05 17.32
CA ARG A 13 12.88 17.90 16.15
C ARG A 13 12.53 17.14 14.87
N PRO A 14 11.68 17.69 13.98
CA PRO A 14 11.46 17.11 12.66
C PRO A 14 12.74 17.15 11.83
N LEU A 15 12.90 16.16 10.94
CA LEU A 15 14.00 16.10 9.97
C LEU A 15 13.97 17.33 9.06
N LYS A 16 12.78 17.70 8.57
CA LYS A 16 12.54 18.88 7.72
C LYS A 16 11.16 19.48 7.94
N ILE A 17 11.07 20.79 7.72
CA ILE A 17 9.82 21.55 7.76
C ILE A 17 9.60 22.27 6.42
N TYR A 18 8.42 22.07 5.85
CA TYR A 18 7.99 22.69 4.60
C TYR A 18 6.69 23.48 4.81
N LYS A 19 6.53 24.58 4.06
CA LYS A 19 5.27 25.34 4.01
C LYS A 19 4.76 25.42 2.59
N ILE A 20 3.51 25.01 2.39
CA ILE A 20 2.82 25.07 1.10
C ILE A 20 1.47 25.75 1.34
N GLY A 21 1.32 27.00 0.87
CA GLY A 21 0.19 27.83 1.22
C GLY A 21 0.12 28.05 2.74
N SER A 22 -1.04 27.76 3.33
CA SER A 22 -1.29 27.84 4.78
C SER A 22 -0.94 26.57 5.55
N VAL A 23 -0.45 25.52 4.88
CA VAL A 23 -0.20 24.21 5.48
C VAL A 23 1.28 24.05 5.83
N ILE A 24 1.56 23.58 7.05
CA ILE A 24 2.90 23.24 7.52
C ILE A 24 3.07 21.72 7.52
N PHE A 25 4.10 21.24 6.83
CA PHE A 25 4.47 19.83 6.76
C PHE A 25 5.74 19.60 7.56
N ARG A 26 5.68 18.70 8.54
CA ARG A 26 6.83 18.28 9.35
C ARG A 26 7.16 16.83 9.04
N ILE A 27 8.34 16.59 8.49
CA ILE A 27 8.82 15.26 8.14
C ILE A 27 9.63 14.70 9.30
N TYR A 28 9.34 13.47 9.72
CA TYR A 28 10.05 12.75 10.76
C TYR A 28 10.57 11.43 10.19
N LYS A 29 11.79 11.05 10.57
CA LYS A 29 12.37 9.74 10.28
C LYS A 29 12.17 8.87 11.53
N ALA A 30 11.14 8.03 11.50
CA ALA A 30 10.80 7.14 12.62
C ALA A 30 11.80 5.99 12.77
N LYS A 31 12.41 5.58 11.66
CA LYS A 31 13.39 4.50 11.61
C LYS A 31 14.36 4.68 10.45
N ASN A 32 15.64 4.44 10.69
CA ASN A 32 16.67 4.46 9.67
C ASN A 32 16.72 3.14 8.87
N LEU A 33 17.16 3.25 7.62
CA LEU A 33 17.39 2.10 6.75
C LEU A 33 18.47 1.20 7.36
N TYR A 34 18.30 -0.12 7.29
CA TYR A 34 19.23 -1.14 7.83
C TYR A 34 19.51 -1.09 9.34
N GLN A 35 18.79 -0.26 10.11
CA GLN A 35 18.94 -0.22 11.57
C GLN A 35 17.73 -0.88 12.23
N PRO A 36 17.88 -1.96 13.02
CA PRO A 36 16.74 -2.64 13.66
C PRO A 36 15.97 -1.76 14.66
N SER A 37 16.67 -0.85 15.33
CA SER A 37 16.12 0.05 16.35
C SER A 37 15.24 1.15 15.74
N TRP A 38 14.29 1.63 16.54
CA TRP A 38 13.48 2.79 16.19
C TRP A 38 14.16 4.04 16.73
N ASN A 39 14.10 5.14 15.97
CA ASN A 39 14.72 6.40 16.40
C ASN A 39 14.03 6.98 17.64
N ASN A 40 12.74 6.68 17.82
CA ASN A 40 11.96 7.19 18.94
C ASN A 40 10.70 6.34 19.19
N ALA A 41 10.38 6.09 20.47
CA ALA A 41 9.21 5.30 20.88
C ALA A 41 7.85 5.96 20.54
N VAL A 42 7.75 7.30 20.62
CA VAL A 42 6.58 8.09 20.23
C VAL A 42 6.34 7.94 18.72
N LEU A 43 7.37 8.07 17.89
CA LEU A 43 7.26 7.87 16.44
C LEU A 43 6.86 6.44 16.08
N LYS A 44 7.33 5.44 16.83
CA LYS A 44 6.87 4.05 16.71
C LYS A 44 5.38 3.91 17.02
N LYS A 45 4.89 4.54 18.10
CA LYS A 45 3.45 4.55 18.45
C LYS A 45 2.61 5.21 17.35
N ILE A 46 3.02 6.38 16.84
CA ILE A 46 2.32 7.07 15.74
C ILE A 46 2.32 6.22 14.47
N THR A 47 3.43 5.54 14.17
CA THR A 47 3.51 4.61 13.02
C THR A 47 2.48 3.49 13.14
N LYS A 48 2.36 2.86 14.32
CA LYS A 48 1.35 1.82 14.58
C LYS A 48 -0.07 2.37 14.39
N LEU A 49 -0.37 3.55 14.93
CA LEU A 49 -1.68 4.21 14.77
C LEU A 49 -1.99 4.47 13.29
N ALA A 50 -1.07 5.04 12.54
CA ALA A 50 -1.26 5.29 11.11
C ALA A 50 -1.55 3.99 10.34
N ARG A 51 -0.82 2.91 10.64
CA ARG A 51 -0.96 1.61 9.97
C ARG A 51 -2.28 0.89 10.28
N GLN A 52 -3.02 1.26 11.32
CA GLN A 52 -4.38 0.74 11.54
C GLN A 52 -5.31 1.05 10.36
N SER A 53 -5.06 2.13 9.62
CA SER A 53 -5.83 2.44 8.40
C SER A 53 -5.69 1.37 7.31
N TYR A 54 -4.68 0.51 7.37
CA TYR A 54 -4.50 -0.60 6.42
C TYR A 54 -5.38 -1.82 6.76
N LEU A 55 -5.87 -1.91 8.01
CA LEU A 55 -6.69 -3.04 8.46
C LEU A 55 -7.99 -3.18 7.67
N ARG A 56 -8.47 -2.10 7.03
CA ARG A 56 -9.61 -2.16 6.11
C ARG A 56 -9.45 -3.15 4.95
N TYR A 57 -8.22 -3.52 4.62
CA TYR A 57 -7.92 -4.48 3.56
C TYR A 57 -7.79 -5.93 4.04
N GLY A 58 -7.74 -6.15 5.36
CA GLY A 58 -7.54 -7.46 5.99
C GLY A 58 -6.69 -7.36 7.26
N ARG A 59 -6.44 -8.50 7.91
CA ARG A 59 -5.64 -8.56 9.14
C ARG A 59 -4.15 -8.55 8.82
N VAL A 60 -3.55 -7.37 8.74
CA VAL A 60 -2.11 -7.24 8.52
C VAL A 60 -1.39 -6.82 9.81
N PRO A 61 -0.24 -7.42 10.16
CA PRO A 61 0.56 -6.94 11.28
C PRO A 61 0.88 -5.45 11.13
N LEU A 62 0.75 -4.71 12.23
CA LEU A 62 1.09 -3.28 12.25
C LEU A 62 2.60 -3.08 12.14
N ILE A 63 3.40 -4.00 12.67
CA ILE A 63 4.85 -4.09 12.51
C ILE A 63 5.15 -5.52 12.06
N ASP A 64 5.98 -5.69 11.04
CA ASP A 64 6.36 -6.97 10.47
C ASP A 64 7.89 -7.11 10.33
N GLU A 65 8.36 -8.26 9.85
CA GLU A 65 9.78 -8.58 9.71
C GLU A 65 10.54 -7.61 8.78
N TYR A 66 9.89 -7.10 7.72
CA TYR A 66 10.48 -6.14 6.79
C TYR A 66 10.79 -4.80 7.45
N ASP A 67 10.12 -4.48 8.56
CA ASP A 67 10.43 -3.27 9.31
C ASP A 67 11.85 -3.29 9.87
N LYS A 68 12.49 -4.45 10.10
CA LYS A 68 13.88 -4.54 10.64
C LYS A 68 14.88 -3.77 9.77
N ASN A 69 14.76 -3.86 8.45
CA ASN A 69 15.69 -3.25 7.50
C ASN A 69 15.11 -2.04 6.76
N ALA A 70 13.83 -1.72 6.98
CA ALA A 70 13.17 -0.59 6.33
C ALA A 70 13.54 0.77 6.94
N ALA A 71 13.52 1.80 6.09
CA ALA A 71 13.37 3.17 6.54
C ALA A 71 11.89 3.53 6.67
N ILE A 72 11.50 4.21 7.74
CA ILE A 72 10.10 4.60 7.99
C ILE A 72 10.03 6.10 8.22
N PHE A 73 9.18 6.76 7.44
CA PHE A 73 8.95 8.19 7.51
C PHE A 73 7.51 8.49 7.90
N LEU A 74 7.35 9.57 8.65
CA LEU A 74 6.08 10.16 9.01
C LEU A 74 6.05 11.60 8.52
N CYS A 75 4.91 12.05 7.99
CA CYS A 75 4.67 13.46 7.69
C CYS A 75 3.44 13.91 8.46
N ARG A 76 3.62 14.89 9.35
CA ARG A 76 2.54 15.63 9.99
C ARG A 76 2.20 16.85 9.15
N SER A 77 0.98 16.93 8.66
CA SER A 77 0.45 18.09 7.95
C SER A 77 -0.47 18.85 8.89
N SER A 78 -0.16 20.11 9.21
CA SER A 78 -0.94 20.96 10.12
C SER A 78 -1.55 22.14 9.37
N PHE A 79 -2.85 22.37 9.55
CA PHE A 79 -3.61 23.44 8.89
C PHE A 79 -4.76 23.92 9.79
N GLY A 80 -4.71 25.18 10.21
CA GLY A 80 -5.58 25.68 11.28
C GLY A 80 -5.40 24.84 12.56
N LYS A 81 -6.52 24.37 13.14
CA LYS A 81 -6.54 23.48 14.31
C LYS A 81 -6.53 21.98 13.94
N LEU A 82 -6.45 21.65 12.65
CA LEU A 82 -6.51 20.27 12.16
C LEU A 82 -5.12 19.75 11.81
N GLU A 83 -4.99 18.43 11.92
CA GLU A 83 -3.80 17.72 11.46
C GLU A 83 -4.16 16.38 10.83
N GLU A 84 -3.32 15.95 9.90
CA GLU A 84 -3.31 14.61 9.36
C GLU A 84 -1.88 14.08 9.32
N TRP A 85 -1.77 12.75 9.35
CA TRP A 85 -0.49 12.06 9.33
C TRP A 85 -0.40 11.09 8.18
N LEU A 86 0.73 11.11 7.46
CA LEU A 86 1.07 10.10 6.47
C LEU A 86 2.26 9.28 6.96
N CYS A 87 2.19 7.96 6.82
CA CYS A 87 3.27 7.03 7.06
C CYS A 87 3.67 6.38 5.73
N LEU A 88 4.97 6.30 5.49
CA LEU A 88 5.56 5.58 4.37
C LEU A 88 6.70 4.69 4.87
N ARG A 89 6.76 3.48 4.31
CA ARG A 89 7.86 2.54 4.53
C ARG A 89 8.63 2.34 3.23
N PHE A 90 9.96 2.40 3.33
CA PHE A 90 10.88 2.06 2.25
C PHE A 90 11.66 0.81 2.63
N VAL A 91 11.48 -0.27 1.87
CA VAL A 91 12.08 -1.58 2.13
C VAL A 91 13.09 -1.89 1.01
N PRO A 92 14.34 -2.29 1.31
CA PRO A 92 15.28 -2.73 0.28
C PRO A 92 14.74 -3.97 -0.46
N GLY A 93 15.12 -4.15 -1.73
CA GLY A 93 14.58 -5.18 -2.61
C GLY A 93 14.88 -6.62 -2.16
N ASN A 94 15.93 -6.78 -1.36
CA ASN A 94 16.21 -7.98 -0.60
C ASN A 94 16.63 -7.59 0.83
N THR A 95 16.37 -8.46 1.79
CA THR A 95 16.89 -8.38 3.16
C THR A 95 17.75 -9.61 3.44
N ASP A 96 18.51 -9.59 4.53
CA ASP A 96 19.43 -10.69 4.88
C ASP A 96 18.73 -12.06 4.99
N THR A 97 17.41 -12.08 5.17
CA THR A 97 16.62 -13.32 5.34
C THR A 97 15.45 -13.48 4.37
N HIS A 98 14.95 -12.40 3.73
CA HIS A 98 13.76 -12.47 2.89
C HIS A 98 13.83 -11.56 1.66
N LEU A 99 13.39 -12.10 0.52
CA LEU A 99 13.00 -11.31 -0.63
C LEU A 99 11.78 -10.45 -0.28
N LEU A 100 11.73 -9.23 -0.83
CA LEU A 100 10.61 -8.32 -0.59
C LEU A 100 9.25 -8.97 -0.89
N GLU A 101 8.30 -8.84 0.05
CA GLU A 101 6.92 -9.34 -0.08
C GLU A 101 6.26 -8.94 -1.41
N ASP A 102 6.35 -7.66 -1.78
CA ASP A 102 5.76 -7.13 -3.01
C ASP A 102 6.31 -7.81 -4.28
N LEU A 103 7.55 -8.29 -4.25
CA LEU A 103 8.16 -9.02 -5.36
C LEU A 103 7.72 -10.49 -5.40
N ASN A 104 7.47 -11.09 -4.24
CA ASN A 104 6.95 -12.46 -4.15
C ASN A 104 5.51 -12.58 -4.65
N GLN A 105 4.77 -11.47 -4.68
CA GLN A 105 3.36 -11.46 -5.07
C GLN A 105 3.14 -11.34 -6.58
N TYR A 106 4.16 -11.06 -7.39
CA TYR A 106 4.01 -10.86 -8.83
C TYR A 106 4.80 -11.87 -9.64
N VAL A 107 4.20 -12.29 -10.74
CA VAL A 107 4.79 -13.24 -11.68
C VAL A 107 4.89 -12.65 -13.09
N TYR A 108 5.79 -13.24 -13.86
CA TYR A 108 5.99 -13.04 -15.28
C TYR A 108 5.83 -14.37 -16.02
N ASN A 109 4.79 -14.52 -16.85
CA ASN A 109 4.48 -15.78 -17.57
C ASN A 109 4.61 -17.03 -16.67
N GLY A 110 4.00 -17.00 -15.47
CA GLY A 110 4.06 -18.11 -14.50
C GLY A 110 5.37 -18.28 -13.74
N LYS A 111 6.37 -17.41 -13.93
CA LYS A 111 7.64 -17.42 -13.18
C LYS A 111 7.73 -16.21 -12.24
N THR A 112 8.53 -16.27 -11.17
CA THR A 112 8.74 -15.10 -10.29
C THR A 112 9.21 -13.87 -11.08
N ILE A 113 8.62 -12.69 -10.80
CA ILE A 113 9.02 -11.42 -11.43
C ILE A 113 10.47 -11.04 -11.09
N VAL A 114 11.03 -11.57 -10.01
CA VAL A 114 12.38 -11.25 -9.53
C VAL A 114 13.45 -11.59 -10.53
N ASN A 115 13.35 -12.77 -11.16
CA ASN A 115 14.32 -13.19 -12.17
C ASN A 115 14.28 -12.26 -13.39
N ILE A 116 13.09 -11.76 -13.76
CA ILE A 116 12.95 -10.80 -14.85
C ILE A 116 13.54 -9.45 -14.46
N ILE A 117 13.31 -8.98 -13.25
CA ILE A 117 13.92 -7.75 -12.72
C ILE A 117 15.45 -7.87 -12.74
N LYS A 118 16.01 -8.97 -12.24
CA LYS A 118 17.46 -9.22 -12.25
C LYS A 118 18.04 -9.17 -13.67
N ASN A 119 17.41 -9.90 -14.59
CA ASN A 119 17.89 -10.02 -15.97
C ASN A 119 17.74 -8.71 -16.77
N LYS A 120 16.57 -8.05 -16.68
CA LYS A 120 16.24 -6.85 -17.48
C LYS A 120 16.86 -5.58 -16.93
N LEU A 121 17.03 -5.48 -15.61
CA LEU A 121 17.62 -4.30 -14.95
C LEU A 121 19.10 -4.50 -14.60
N VAL A 122 19.68 -5.63 -15.02
CA VAL A 122 21.11 -5.96 -14.87
C VAL A 122 21.55 -5.92 -13.41
N PHE A 123 20.85 -6.67 -12.56
CA PHE A 123 21.24 -6.86 -11.16
C PHE A 123 21.89 -8.23 -10.95
N ARG A 124 23.01 -8.24 -10.21
CA ARG A 124 23.48 -9.46 -9.53
C ARG A 124 22.62 -9.71 -8.28
N ASP A 125 22.67 -10.90 -7.71
CA ASP A 125 21.81 -11.26 -6.56
C ASP A 125 21.97 -10.32 -5.36
N ASN A 126 23.22 -9.94 -5.04
CA ASN A 126 23.53 -9.00 -3.96
C ASN A 126 23.16 -7.55 -4.28
N ASP A 127 22.88 -7.21 -5.55
CA ASP A 127 22.53 -5.86 -5.96
C ASP A 127 21.09 -5.49 -5.60
N LEU A 128 20.18 -6.44 -5.42
CA LEU A 128 18.79 -6.12 -5.13
C LEU A 128 18.62 -5.36 -3.81
N GLN A 129 19.41 -5.71 -2.79
CA GLN A 129 19.37 -5.04 -1.50
C GLN A 129 19.80 -3.56 -1.63
N THR A 130 20.81 -3.26 -2.43
CA THR A 130 21.44 -1.94 -2.49
C THR A 130 20.92 -1.06 -3.64
N LYS A 131 20.41 -1.67 -4.71
CA LYS A 131 19.99 -0.97 -5.94
C LYS A 131 18.48 -0.88 -6.12
N LEU A 132 17.69 -1.68 -5.42
CA LEU A 132 16.24 -1.68 -5.51
C LEU A 132 15.62 -1.32 -4.16
N VAL A 133 14.64 -0.42 -4.17
CA VAL A 133 13.84 -0.09 -2.97
C VAL A 133 12.37 -0.06 -3.31
N ALA A 134 11.56 -0.54 -2.38
CA ALA A 134 10.11 -0.52 -2.48
C ALA A 134 9.45 0.40 -1.50
N ILE A 135 8.45 1.12 -1.97
CA ILE A 135 7.48 1.79 -1.11
C ILE A 135 6.35 0.83 -0.77
N SER A 136 6.10 0.66 0.52
CA SER A 136 4.98 -0.11 1.04
C SER A 136 4.34 0.64 2.21
N ARG A 137 3.22 0.13 2.73
CA ARG A 137 2.55 0.67 3.92
C ARG A 137 2.24 2.17 3.82
N LEU A 138 1.74 2.62 2.66
CA LEU A 138 1.12 3.94 2.53
C LEU A 138 -0.14 4.00 3.40
N CYS A 139 0.01 4.56 4.59
CA CYS A 139 -0.99 4.55 5.65
C CYS A 139 -1.14 5.95 6.23
N GLY A 140 -2.28 6.28 6.84
CA GLY A 140 -2.44 7.59 7.42
C GLY A 140 -3.46 7.68 8.54
N ILE A 141 -3.35 8.77 9.31
CA ILE A 141 -4.30 9.18 10.33
C ILE A 141 -5.02 10.40 9.76
N ALA A 142 -6.33 10.25 9.54
CA ALA A 142 -7.16 11.33 9.07
C ALA A 142 -7.46 12.33 10.22
N PRO A 143 -7.75 13.61 9.90
CA PRO A 143 -8.29 14.53 10.90
C PRO A 143 -9.62 14.01 11.43
N LYS A 144 -9.98 14.36 12.67
CA LYS A 144 -11.25 13.95 13.28
C LYS A 144 -12.41 14.38 12.36
N ASN A 145 -13.28 13.42 11.98
CA ASN A 145 -14.44 13.63 11.12
C ASN A 145 -14.14 14.29 9.76
N SER A 146 -12.93 14.11 9.21
CA SER A 146 -12.56 14.66 7.90
C SER A 146 -11.74 13.70 7.07
N ALA A 147 -11.77 13.88 5.74
CA ALA A 147 -10.91 13.15 4.83
C ALA A 147 -9.50 13.74 4.82
N MET A 148 -8.50 12.91 4.49
CA MET A 148 -7.14 13.41 4.27
C MET A 148 -7.07 14.24 2.99
N LYS A 149 -6.52 15.45 3.08
CA LYS A 149 -6.46 16.43 1.98
C LYS A 149 -5.05 16.66 1.45
N HIS A 150 -4.03 16.33 2.23
CA HIS A 150 -2.64 16.67 1.94
C HIS A 150 -1.74 15.45 1.72
N THR A 151 -2.35 14.28 1.48
CA THR A 151 -1.65 13.01 1.22
C THR A 151 -0.67 13.09 0.06
N ALA A 152 -1.04 13.75 -1.04
CA ALA A 152 -0.17 13.85 -2.22
C ALA A 152 1.08 14.70 -1.95
N GLN A 153 0.92 15.83 -1.26
CA GLN A 153 2.05 16.68 -0.87
C GLN A 153 2.96 15.98 0.16
N ALA A 154 2.36 15.37 1.19
CA ALA A 154 3.10 14.58 2.18
C ALA A 154 3.87 13.42 1.54
N PHE A 155 3.25 12.70 0.61
CA PHE A 155 3.88 11.61 -0.15
C PHE A 155 5.10 12.12 -0.92
N ALA A 156 4.94 13.22 -1.67
CA ALA A 156 6.02 13.78 -2.47
C ALA A 156 7.18 14.31 -1.60
N LEU A 157 6.88 14.97 -0.48
CA LEU A 157 7.88 15.48 0.46
C LEU A 157 8.67 14.36 1.13
N ILE A 158 8.02 13.32 1.63
CA ILE A 158 8.72 12.15 2.19
C ILE A 158 9.62 11.51 1.13
N ASN A 159 9.11 11.30 -0.09
CA ASN A 159 9.92 10.73 -1.18
C ASN A 159 11.12 11.64 -1.50
N LYS A 160 10.96 12.96 -1.47
CA LYS A 160 12.06 13.90 -1.67
C LYS A 160 13.15 13.73 -0.61
N GLU A 161 12.78 13.61 0.67
CA GLU A 161 13.74 13.38 1.77
C GLU A 161 14.40 12.00 1.70
N PHE A 162 13.65 10.96 1.33
CA PHE A 162 14.24 9.63 1.25
C PHE A 162 15.26 9.52 0.10
N PHE A 163 14.94 10.10 -1.05
CA PHE A 163 15.78 10.00 -2.25
C PHE A 163 16.92 11.04 -2.31
N SER A 164 16.98 12.01 -1.40
CA SER A 164 18.12 12.91 -1.25
C SER A 164 19.34 12.21 -0.61
N GLU A 165 19.10 11.25 0.28
CA GLU A 165 20.15 10.57 1.07
C GLU A 165 20.55 9.19 0.53
N THR A 166 19.87 8.67 -0.51
CA THR A 166 20.00 7.27 -0.91
C THR A 166 20.44 7.07 -2.37
N HIS A 167 21.15 5.96 -2.60
CA HIS A 167 21.77 5.61 -3.90
C HIS A 167 21.05 4.47 -4.65
N PHE A 168 19.80 4.16 -4.30
CA PHE A 168 19.02 3.18 -5.04
C PHE A 168 18.94 3.54 -6.52
N SER A 169 19.04 2.53 -7.38
CA SER A 169 18.95 2.68 -8.83
C SER A 169 17.50 2.62 -9.31
N TYR A 170 16.66 1.86 -8.62
CA TYR A 170 15.26 1.66 -8.97
C TYR A 170 14.34 1.77 -7.75
N PHE A 171 13.15 2.28 -8.03
CA PHE A 171 12.07 2.45 -7.08
C PHE A 171 10.86 1.65 -7.54
N LEU A 172 10.31 0.80 -6.67
CA LEU A 172 9.13 0.00 -6.95
C LEU A 172 8.02 0.23 -5.92
N GLY A 173 6.81 -0.17 -6.27
CA GLY A 173 5.73 -0.28 -5.30
C GLY A 173 4.51 -0.95 -5.91
N VAL A 174 3.68 -1.53 -5.06
CA VAL A 174 2.41 -2.13 -5.44
C VAL A 174 1.31 -1.15 -5.06
N PHE A 175 0.48 -0.76 -6.03
CA PHE A 175 -0.58 0.22 -5.79
C PHE A 175 -1.87 -0.12 -6.51
N ARG A 176 -2.98 0.14 -5.83
CA ARG A 176 -4.28 0.28 -6.49
C ARG A 176 -4.30 1.53 -7.38
N PRO A 177 -4.68 1.44 -8.66
CA PRO A 177 -4.63 2.57 -9.60
C PRO A 177 -5.35 3.84 -9.11
N GLU A 178 -6.50 3.69 -8.44
CA GLU A 178 -7.31 4.77 -7.90
C GLU A 178 -6.64 5.49 -6.72
N VAL A 179 -5.87 4.77 -5.91
CA VAL A 179 -5.06 5.36 -4.82
C VAL A 179 -3.85 6.06 -5.42
N LEU A 180 -3.16 5.40 -6.35
CA LEU A 180 -1.96 5.95 -7.00
C LEU A 180 -2.26 7.27 -7.73
N LYS A 181 -3.38 7.33 -8.48
CA LYS A 181 -3.79 8.54 -9.20
C LYS A 181 -3.96 9.74 -8.25
N LYS A 182 -4.48 9.51 -7.04
CA LYS A 182 -4.68 10.57 -6.04
C LYS A 182 -3.35 11.02 -5.44
N ILE A 183 -2.47 10.11 -5.06
CA ILE A 183 -1.20 10.46 -4.39
C ILE A 183 -0.16 11.05 -5.33
N LEU A 184 -0.19 10.70 -6.63
CA LEU A 184 0.73 11.28 -7.60
C LEU A 184 0.32 12.69 -8.04
N ARG A 185 -0.94 13.08 -7.82
CA ARG A 185 -1.45 14.42 -8.16
C ARG A 185 -1.07 15.43 -7.08
N PHE A 186 0.15 15.95 -7.16
CA PHE A 186 0.69 16.92 -6.21
C PHE A 186 -0.07 18.26 -6.22
N SER A 187 -0.45 18.75 -7.41
CA SER A 187 -1.29 19.94 -7.56
C SER A 187 -2.22 19.79 -8.78
N SER A 188 -3.07 20.79 -9.03
CA SER A 188 -3.89 20.83 -10.25
C SER A 188 -3.05 20.84 -11.54
N ARG A 189 -1.81 21.37 -11.47
CA ARG A 189 -0.91 21.59 -12.61
C ARG A 189 0.28 20.63 -12.65
N PHE A 190 0.51 19.84 -11.61
CA PHE A 190 1.67 18.97 -11.52
C PHE A 190 1.30 17.60 -10.94
N SER A 191 1.67 16.56 -11.69
CA SER A 191 1.52 15.16 -11.29
C SER A 191 2.82 14.42 -11.51
N LEU A 192 3.17 13.57 -10.55
CA LEU A 192 4.24 12.60 -10.68
C LEU A 192 3.79 11.45 -11.60
N SER A 193 4.75 10.82 -12.26
CA SER A 193 4.58 9.64 -13.09
C SER A 193 5.29 8.46 -12.44
N PHE A 194 4.54 7.38 -12.20
CA PHE A 194 5.04 6.10 -11.72
C PHE A 194 4.49 5.00 -12.66
N PRO A 195 5.26 4.59 -13.67
CA PRO A 195 4.80 3.66 -14.70
C PRO A 195 4.56 2.26 -14.15
N ASP A 196 3.68 1.52 -14.83
CA ASP A 196 3.54 0.08 -14.65
C ASP A 196 4.88 -0.63 -14.92
N ALA A 197 5.15 -1.69 -14.17
CA ALA A 197 6.40 -2.44 -14.23
C ALA A 197 6.74 -2.90 -15.66
N TYR A 198 5.74 -3.35 -16.43
CA TYR A 198 5.95 -3.86 -17.79
C TYR A 198 6.59 -2.82 -18.72
N LYS A 199 6.33 -1.51 -18.51
CA LYS A 199 6.93 -0.44 -19.31
C LYS A 199 8.43 -0.35 -19.05
N THR A 200 8.82 -0.38 -17.79
CA THR A 200 10.23 -0.30 -17.37
C THR A 200 10.99 -1.59 -17.71
N LEU A 201 10.33 -2.75 -17.60
CA LEU A 201 10.88 -4.06 -17.94
C LEU A 201 10.86 -4.37 -19.45
N LYS A 202 10.28 -3.49 -20.27
CA LYS A 202 10.12 -3.67 -21.72
C LYS A 202 9.50 -5.04 -22.04
N CYS A 203 8.33 -5.30 -21.48
CA CYS A 203 7.54 -6.50 -21.73
C CYS A 203 6.06 -6.16 -21.93
N ARG A 204 5.25 -7.14 -22.34
CA ARG A 204 3.82 -6.93 -22.59
C ARG A 204 3.04 -6.87 -21.26
N PRO A 205 1.98 -6.04 -21.17
CA PRO A 205 1.21 -5.88 -19.93
C PRO A 205 0.66 -7.19 -19.37
N GLU A 206 0.18 -8.08 -20.24
CA GLU A 206 -0.48 -9.35 -19.89
C GLU A 206 0.50 -10.35 -19.28
N GLN A 207 1.79 -10.12 -19.45
CA GLN A 207 2.82 -11.01 -18.93
C GLN A 207 3.09 -10.76 -17.45
N VAL A 208 2.80 -9.57 -16.91
CA VAL A 208 3.05 -9.21 -15.51
C VAL A 208 1.73 -9.14 -14.75
N TYR A 209 1.49 -10.11 -13.88
CA TYR A 209 0.24 -10.22 -13.14
C TYR A 209 0.48 -10.70 -11.71
N LEU A 210 -0.52 -10.49 -10.85
CA LEU A 210 -0.50 -10.93 -9.46
C LEU A 210 -0.54 -12.46 -9.38
N ASP A 211 0.36 -13.06 -8.59
CA ASP A 211 0.21 -14.44 -8.17
C ASP A 211 -0.87 -14.53 -7.09
N ARG A 212 -1.97 -15.21 -7.43
CA ARG A 212 -3.13 -15.39 -6.56
C ARG A 212 -3.11 -16.68 -5.76
N SER A 213 -2.04 -17.47 -5.88
CA SER A 213 -1.90 -18.77 -5.23
C SER A 213 -2.22 -18.75 -3.73
N TRP A 214 -1.97 -17.64 -3.02
CA TRP A 214 -2.38 -17.50 -1.62
C TRP A 214 -2.53 -16.06 -1.10
N SER A 215 -1.53 -15.19 -1.30
CA SER A 215 -1.45 -13.88 -0.63
C SER A 215 -2.59 -12.92 -1.01
N ALA A 216 -3.08 -13.01 -2.25
CA ALA A 216 -4.19 -12.19 -2.75
C ALA A 216 -5.47 -12.35 -1.90
N TYR A 217 -5.72 -13.56 -1.38
CA TYR A 217 -6.93 -13.91 -0.63
C TYR A 217 -6.84 -13.60 0.86
N HIS A 218 -5.64 -13.37 1.41
CA HIS A 218 -5.46 -12.83 2.76
C HIS A 218 -5.86 -11.36 2.84
N PHE A 219 -5.61 -10.60 1.77
CA PHE A 219 -5.90 -9.17 1.70
C PHE A 219 -6.74 -8.83 0.45
N PRO A 220 -7.94 -9.43 0.31
CA PRO A 220 -8.72 -9.39 -0.92
C PRO A 220 -9.17 -7.98 -1.27
N GLY A 221 -9.43 -7.12 -0.26
CA GLY A 221 -9.77 -5.73 -0.48
C GLY A 221 -8.62 -4.89 -1.07
N TYR A 222 -7.37 -5.35 -1.00
CA TYR A 222 -6.24 -4.66 -1.63
C TYR A 222 -5.90 -5.24 -2.99
N PHE A 223 -5.77 -6.57 -3.07
CA PHE A 223 -5.24 -7.26 -4.24
C PHE A 223 -6.27 -7.63 -5.29
N LEU A 224 -7.54 -7.76 -4.93
CA LEU A 224 -8.61 -8.08 -5.88
C LEU A 224 -9.41 -6.82 -6.20
N ASN A 225 -10.01 -6.80 -7.39
CA ASN A 225 -11.01 -5.79 -7.73
C ASN A 225 -12.23 -5.97 -6.81
N ALA A 226 -12.33 -5.12 -5.77
CA ALA A 226 -13.34 -5.24 -4.72
C ALA A 226 -14.78 -5.20 -5.27
N SER A 227 -15.05 -4.40 -6.30
CA SER A 227 -16.37 -4.31 -6.93
C SER A 227 -16.73 -5.60 -7.66
N GLN A 228 -15.79 -6.19 -8.42
CA GLN A 228 -16.00 -7.46 -9.12
C GLN A 228 -16.07 -8.64 -8.14
N LEU A 229 -15.28 -8.62 -7.07
CA LEU A 229 -15.34 -9.59 -5.99
C LEU A 229 -16.74 -9.60 -5.35
N LEU A 230 -17.24 -8.43 -4.95
CA LEU A 230 -18.56 -8.31 -4.34
C LEU A 230 -19.68 -8.78 -5.28
N LYS A 231 -19.63 -8.38 -6.57
CA LYS A 231 -20.57 -8.87 -7.59
C LYS A 231 -20.50 -10.39 -7.80
N SER A 232 -19.30 -10.97 -7.78
CA SER A 232 -19.12 -12.41 -7.93
C SER A 232 -19.71 -13.15 -6.72
N LEU A 233 -19.50 -12.64 -5.50
CA LEU A 233 -20.10 -13.21 -4.28
C LEU A 233 -21.63 -13.13 -4.31
N GLN A 234 -22.20 -12.00 -4.73
CA GLN A 234 -23.65 -11.83 -4.90
C GLN A 234 -24.23 -12.86 -5.86
N LYS A 235 -23.65 -12.98 -7.07
CA LYS A 235 -24.09 -13.95 -8.07
C LYS A 235 -24.08 -15.38 -7.52
N LEU A 236 -23.03 -15.77 -6.80
CA LEU A 236 -22.93 -17.11 -6.20
C LEU A 236 -23.95 -17.35 -5.08
N ILE A 237 -24.37 -16.31 -4.36
CA ILE A 237 -25.45 -16.39 -3.37
C ILE A 237 -26.80 -16.54 -4.07
N GLU A 238 -27.07 -15.75 -5.11
CA GLU A 238 -28.30 -15.82 -5.92
C GLU A 238 -28.47 -17.20 -6.57
N GLU A 239 -27.37 -17.77 -7.08
CA GLU A 239 -27.33 -19.14 -7.62
C GLU A 239 -27.40 -20.23 -6.53
N LYS A 240 -27.58 -19.86 -5.27
CA LYS A 240 -27.60 -20.77 -4.10
C LYS A 240 -26.35 -21.64 -3.99
N LYS A 241 -25.21 -21.18 -4.51
CA LYS A 241 -23.90 -21.84 -4.39
C LYS A 241 -23.20 -21.46 -3.09
N LEU A 242 -23.34 -20.21 -2.65
CA LEU A 242 -22.83 -19.71 -1.37
C LEU A 242 -23.97 -19.41 -0.39
N ASN A 243 -23.73 -19.72 0.89
CA ASN A 243 -24.66 -19.42 1.96
C ASN A 243 -24.45 -18.02 2.54
N ILE A 244 -25.43 -17.15 2.38
CA ILE A 244 -25.37 -15.76 2.87
C ILE A 244 -25.20 -15.65 4.39
N VAL A 245 -25.79 -16.56 5.17
CA VAL A 245 -25.67 -16.56 6.65
C VAL A 245 -24.21 -16.81 7.04
N PHE A 246 -23.56 -17.74 6.35
CA PHE A 246 -22.14 -18.02 6.57
C PHE A 246 -21.25 -16.83 6.17
N ILE A 247 -21.54 -16.17 5.05
CA ILE A 247 -20.81 -14.95 4.64
C ILE A 247 -20.93 -13.86 5.70
N LYS A 248 -22.15 -13.58 6.18
CA LYS A 248 -22.43 -12.53 7.18
C LYS A 248 -21.77 -12.81 8.54
N LYS A 249 -21.48 -14.08 8.88
CA LYS A 249 -20.72 -14.43 10.10
C LYS A 249 -19.34 -13.76 10.13
N TYR A 250 -18.68 -13.64 8.98
CA TYR A 250 -17.32 -13.10 8.86
C TYR A 250 -17.31 -11.68 8.30
N ALA A 251 -18.10 -11.42 7.27
CA ALA A 251 -18.31 -10.10 6.69
C ALA A 251 -19.59 -9.48 7.26
N LYS A 252 -19.52 -8.98 8.51
CA LYS A 252 -20.70 -8.52 9.27
C LYS A 252 -21.51 -7.43 8.57
N ASN A 253 -20.84 -6.56 7.82
CA ASN A 253 -21.47 -5.47 7.07
C ASN A 253 -21.85 -5.88 5.63
N TYR A 254 -21.76 -7.15 5.30
CA TYR A 254 -22.09 -7.64 3.96
C TYR A 254 -23.56 -7.40 3.65
N ASN A 255 -23.81 -6.60 2.62
CA ASN A 255 -25.13 -6.39 2.07
C ASN A 255 -25.17 -6.90 0.62
N PRO A 256 -26.02 -7.88 0.29
CA PRO A 256 -26.16 -8.38 -1.07
C PRO A 256 -26.75 -7.34 -2.03
N GLU A 257 -27.33 -6.23 -1.56
CA GLU A 257 -27.87 -5.17 -2.41
C GLU A 257 -26.87 -4.01 -2.57
N ILE A 258 -25.99 -4.09 -3.56
CA ILE A 258 -25.15 -2.92 -3.94
C ILE A 258 -26.04 -1.94 -4.69
N LYS A 259 -26.19 -0.72 -4.17
CA LYS A 259 -26.60 0.43 -4.99
C LYS A 259 -25.55 0.66 -6.06
N LYS A 260 -25.94 0.84 -7.34
CA LYS A 260 -25.00 1.15 -8.45
C LYS A 260 -24.01 2.30 -8.14
N THR A 261 -24.33 3.14 -7.16
CA THR A 261 -23.59 4.31 -6.70
C THR A 261 -22.66 4.07 -5.51
N ALA A 262 -22.52 2.84 -4.99
CA ALA A 262 -21.71 2.57 -3.81
C ALA A 262 -20.25 3.00 -4.03
N ASN A 263 -19.73 3.81 -3.13
CA ASN A 263 -18.35 4.28 -3.20
C ASN A 263 -17.39 3.17 -2.74
N TYR A 264 -16.12 3.30 -3.10
CA TYR A 264 -15.12 2.27 -2.83
C TYR A 264 -14.95 1.94 -1.33
N MET A 265 -15.10 2.92 -0.44
CA MET A 265 -15.00 2.69 1.01
C MET A 265 -16.17 1.88 1.55
N GLU A 266 -17.38 2.10 1.01
CA GLU A 266 -18.56 1.29 1.34
C GLU A 266 -18.35 -0.16 0.91
N ILE A 267 -17.84 -0.38 -0.31
CA ILE A 267 -17.53 -1.72 -0.82
C ILE A 267 -16.51 -2.42 0.09
N LEU A 268 -15.42 -1.73 0.47
CA LEU A 268 -14.42 -2.27 1.39
C LEU A 268 -15.02 -2.66 2.74
N ASN A 269 -15.91 -1.83 3.28
CA ASN A 269 -16.59 -2.14 4.54
C ASN A 269 -17.47 -3.38 4.42
N MET A 270 -18.16 -3.57 3.29
CA MET A 270 -19.00 -4.75 3.03
C MET A 270 -18.20 -6.05 2.93
N ILE A 271 -17.00 -6.00 2.35
CA ILE A 271 -16.13 -7.19 2.19
C ILE A 271 -15.12 -7.35 3.34
N TYR A 272 -15.17 -6.49 4.36
CA TYR A 272 -14.25 -6.59 5.50
C TYR A 272 -14.44 -7.93 6.23
N GLY A 273 -13.35 -8.70 6.37
CA GLY A 273 -13.37 -10.03 6.98
C GLY A 273 -13.65 -11.19 6.01
N ILE A 274 -13.92 -10.90 4.73
CA ILE A 274 -14.23 -11.94 3.73
C ILE A 274 -13.06 -12.91 3.49
N ASN A 275 -11.83 -12.51 3.82
CA ASN A 275 -10.64 -13.37 3.74
C ASN A 275 -10.85 -14.69 4.51
N ALA A 276 -11.59 -14.68 5.63
CA ALA A 276 -11.88 -15.90 6.39
C ALA A 276 -12.72 -16.92 5.59
N VAL A 277 -13.56 -16.46 4.66
CA VAL A 277 -14.32 -17.32 3.76
C VAL A 277 -13.49 -17.72 2.55
N LEU A 278 -12.75 -16.78 1.96
CA LEU A 278 -11.91 -17.05 0.78
C LEU A 278 -10.78 -18.04 1.08
N LEU A 279 -10.28 -18.06 2.32
CA LEU A 279 -9.24 -18.97 2.79
C LEU A 279 -9.80 -20.25 3.42
N TRP A 280 -11.12 -20.47 3.37
CA TRP A 280 -11.71 -21.70 3.86
C TRP A 280 -11.14 -22.91 3.11
N LYS A 281 -10.91 -24.01 3.82
CA LYS A 281 -10.40 -25.26 3.24
C LYS A 281 -11.52 -26.29 3.20
N GLY A 282 -11.73 -26.89 2.02
CA GLY A 282 -12.78 -27.87 1.82
C GLY A 282 -14.18 -27.23 1.79
N LYS A 283 -15.19 -28.00 2.20
CA LYS A 283 -16.60 -27.60 2.08
C LYS A 283 -16.90 -26.35 2.91
N ILE A 284 -17.43 -25.30 2.27
CA ILE A 284 -17.90 -24.11 2.99
C ILE A 284 -19.25 -24.48 3.67
N PRO A 285 -19.40 -24.28 4.99
CA PRO A 285 -20.62 -24.63 5.70
C PRO A 285 -21.89 -24.05 5.06
N GLY A 286 -22.87 -24.93 4.85
CA GLY A 286 -24.16 -24.59 4.24
C GLY A 286 -24.10 -24.18 2.77
N SER A 287 -22.94 -24.25 2.12
CA SER A 287 -22.74 -23.86 0.71
C SER A 287 -22.57 -25.09 -0.18
N LYS A 288 -22.81 -24.95 -1.49
CA LYS A 288 -22.63 -26.06 -2.45
C LYS A 288 -21.19 -26.23 -2.92
N ILE A 289 -20.36 -25.20 -2.77
CA ILE A 289 -18.97 -25.21 -3.20
C ILE A 289 -17.97 -25.29 -2.04
N THR A 290 -16.74 -25.68 -2.34
CA THR A 290 -15.58 -25.62 -1.46
C THR A 290 -14.91 -24.25 -1.52
N GLY A 291 -14.00 -23.97 -0.58
CA GLY A 291 -13.17 -22.77 -0.63
C GLY A 291 -12.24 -22.75 -1.84
N GLU A 292 -11.73 -23.92 -2.24
CA GLU A 292 -10.91 -24.11 -3.44
C GLU A 292 -11.69 -23.76 -4.71
N GLU A 293 -12.91 -24.29 -4.85
CA GLU A 293 -13.80 -23.98 -5.98
C GLU A 293 -14.18 -22.50 -6.02
N LEU A 294 -14.44 -21.89 -4.85
CA LEU A 294 -14.69 -20.46 -4.76
C LEU A 294 -13.51 -19.64 -5.30
N ARG A 295 -12.28 -19.95 -4.87
CA ARG A 295 -11.06 -19.27 -5.37
C ARG A 295 -10.90 -19.47 -6.88
N ALA A 296 -11.07 -20.70 -7.38
CA ALA A 296 -10.97 -21.00 -8.81
C ALA A 296 -12.00 -20.23 -9.66
N LEU A 297 -13.22 -20.00 -9.14
CA LEU A 297 -14.23 -19.17 -9.79
C LEU A 297 -13.82 -17.69 -9.83
N LEU A 298 -13.32 -17.17 -8.71
CA LEU A 298 -12.88 -15.77 -8.60
C LEU A 298 -11.64 -15.49 -9.48
N ASP A 299 -10.74 -16.46 -9.64
CA ASP A 299 -9.57 -16.32 -10.52
C ASP A 299 -9.96 -16.10 -11.99
N ARG A 300 -11.12 -16.59 -12.41
CA ARG A 300 -11.65 -16.40 -13.77
C ARG A 300 -12.48 -15.12 -13.92
N SER A 301 -13.13 -14.65 -12.86
CA SER A 301 -14.15 -13.58 -12.93
C SER A 301 -13.74 -12.24 -12.32
N VAL A 302 -12.70 -12.22 -11.48
CA VAL A 302 -12.25 -11.01 -10.76
C VAL A 302 -10.87 -10.62 -11.28
N ALA A 303 -10.68 -9.35 -11.64
CA ALA A 303 -9.39 -8.80 -12.04
C ALA A 303 -8.52 -8.38 -10.84
N ASP A 304 -7.22 -8.19 -11.08
CA ASP A 304 -6.30 -7.67 -10.07
C ASP A 304 -6.68 -6.24 -9.70
N GLY A 305 -6.67 -5.95 -8.40
CA GLY A 305 -6.95 -4.63 -7.84
C GLY A 305 -5.72 -3.73 -7.77
N SER A 306 -4.55 -4.31 -7.54
CA SER A 306 -3.27 -3.59 -7.48
C SER A 306 -2.41 -3.86 -8.71
N LYS A 307 -1.44 -2.99 -8.96
CA LYS A 307 -0.45 -3.15 -10.03
C LYS A 307 0.95 -2.89 -9.50
N LEU A 308 1.91 -3.69 -9.96
CA LEU A 308 3.33 -3.45 -9.74
C LEU A 308 3.81 -2.26 -10.57
N LYS A 309 4.50 -1.33 -9.91
CA LYS A 309 5.10 -0.13 -10.49
C LYS A 309 6.60 -0.18 -10.32
N ILE A 310 7.36 0.22 -11.34
CA ILE A 310 8.83 0.30 -11.28
C ILE A 310 9.29 1.52 -12.07
N ILE A 311 10.20 2.32 -11.51
CA ILE A 311 10.83 3.45 -12.17
C ILE A 311 12.31 3.53 -11.78
N SER A 312 13.16 4.06 -12.66
CA SER A 312 14.52 4.40 -12.23
C SER A 312 14.50 5.54 -11.21
N ALA A 313 15.32 5.43 -10.17
CA ALA A 313 15.42 6.44 -9.13
C ALA A 313 15.90 7.78 -9.69
N ALA A 314 16.74 7.78 -10.73
CA ALA A 314 17.15 9.00 -11.42
C ALA A 314 15.95 9.75 -12.02
N ASN A 315 15.05 9.04 -12.72
CA ASN A 315 13.84 9.64 -13.28
C ASN A 315 12.87 10.09 -12.18
N TRP A 316 12.74 9.31 -11.10
CA TRP A 316 11.93 9.69 -9.94
C TRP A 316 12.45 10.98 -9.28
N LYS A 317 13.75 11.05 -8.98
CA LYS A 317 14.43 12.24 -8.43
C LYS A 317 14.25 13.46 -9.33
N LYS A 318 14.39 13.31 -10.65
CA LYS A 318 14.17 14.39 -11.63
C LYS A 318 12.76 14.97 -11.52
N GLN A 319 11.75 14.13 -11.34
CA GLN A 319 10.37 14.58 -11.15
C GLN A 319 10.19 15.31 -9.82
N LEU A 320 10.73 14.78 -8.72
CA LEU A 320 10.65 15.40 -7.40
C LEU A 320 11.34 16.78 -7.35
N LYS A 321 12.45 16.97 -8.07
CA LYS A 321 13.15 18.27 -8.17
C LYS A 321 12.30 19.37 -8.82
N ARG A 322 11.30 19.01 -9.63
CA ARG A 322 10.38 19.99 -10.26
C ARG A 322 9.37 20.57 -9.27
N ILE A 323 9.25 19.96 -8.08
CA ILE A 323 8.37 20.43 -7.02
C ILE A 323 9.05 21.63 -6.35
N LYS A 324 8.62 22.84 -6.74
CA LYS A 324 9.04 24.10 -6.12
C LYS A 324 8.30 24.30 -4.80
N ILE A 325 8.98 24.07 -3.67
CA ILE A 325 8.46 24.31 -2.32
C ILE A 325 9.47 25.13 -1.55
N LYS A 326 9.00 26.14 -0.81
CA LYS A 326 9.82 26.88 0.16
C LYS A 326 10.04 25.99 1.39
N GLN A 327 11.28 25.56 1.59
CA GLN A 327 11.71 25.04 2.90
C GLN A 327 11.72 26.21 3.87
N VAL A 328 11.16 26.03 5.07
CA VAL A 328 10.97 27.14 5.99
C VAL A 328 12.23 27.42 6.77
N VAL A 329 12.85 26.39 7.37
CA VAL A 329 14.19 26.36 7.96
C VAL A 329 14.58 24.89 8.05
#